data_AF-A0A9D1JAI6-F1
#
_entry.id   AF-A0A9D1JAI6-F1
#
_cell.length_a   1.000
_cell.length_b   1.000
_cell.length_c   1.000
_cell.angle_alpha   90.00
_cell.angle_beta   90.00
_cell.angle_gamma   90.00
#
_symmetry.space_group_name_H-M   'P 1'
#
loop_
_entity.id
_entity.type
_entity.pdbx_description
1 polymer ?
#
loop_
_entity_poly.entity_id
_entity_poly.type
_entity_poly.pdbx_seq_one_letter_code
_entity_poly.pdbx_strand_id
1 'polypeptide(L)'
;MKRKLSFDKHIDKDVVLCRTTNHRVSQRTTEVLVNNAIPFTKHWKHVPFFKREKYHGASEVCVIRINRNTYSKARRALRLMEERDRKRLLVNVI
;
A
#
# COMPACT_ATOMS: atom_id res chain seq x y z
N MET A 1 -8.29 -32.88 21.40
CA MET A 1 -8.86 -32.34 20.14
C MET A 1 -7.77 -31.60 19.37
N LYS A 2 -7.23 -32.19 18.29
CA LYS A 2 -6.21 -31.54 17.45
C LYS A 2 -6.91 -30.51 16.55
N ARG A 3 -6.80 -29.21 16.86
CA ARG A 3 -7.24 -28.14 15.95
C ARG A 3 -6.35 -28.19 14.70
N LYS A 4 -6.90 -28.68 13.60
CA LYS A 4 -6.27 -28.62 12.29
C LYS A 4 -6.21 -27.14 11.90
N LEU A 5 -5.05 -26.52 12.08
CA LEU A 5 -4.76 -25.18 11.55
C LEU A 5 -4.84 -25.29 10.02
N SER A 6 -6.00 -24.94 9.45
CA SER A 6 -6.08 -24.70 8.02
C SER A 6 -5.23 -23.46 7.75
N PHE A 7 -4.00 -23.64 7.31
CA PHE A 7 -3.21 -22.58 6.72
C PHE A 7 -3.98 -22.09 5.51
N ASP A 8 -4.72 -21.00 5.70
CA ASP A 8 -5.33 -20.26 4.61
C ASP A 8 -4.21 -19.93 3.62
N LYS A 9 -4.30 -20.45 2.39
CA LYS A 9 -3.26 -20.37 1.34
C LYS A 9 -2.92 -18.93 0.92
N HIS A 10 -3.45 -17.92 1.62
CA HIS A 10 -3.27 -16.49 1.37
C HIS A 10 -2.79 -15.69 2.60
N ILE A 11 -2.48 -16.35 3.73
CA ILE A 11 -2.00 -15.69 4.97
C ILE A 11 -0.66 -14.95 4.78
N ASP A 12 0.21 -15.43 3.89
CA ASP A 12 1.53 -14.83 3.62
C ASP A 12 1.63 -14.12 2.27
N LYS A 13 0.49 -13.82 1.63
CA LYS A 13 0.52 -13.08 0.37
C LYS A 13 0.54 -11.58 0.65
N ASP A 14 1.58 -10.94 0.15
CA ASP A 14 1.67 -9.49 0.09
C ASP A 14 0.57 -8.93 -0.80
N VAL A 15 -0.24 -8.04 -0.23
CA VAL A 15 -1.29 -7.29 -0.91
C VAL A 15 -0.84 -5.86 -1.16
N VAL A 16 -1.31 -5.27 -2.25
CA VAL A 16 -1.07 -3.84 -2.51
C VAL A 16 -1.94 -3.02 -1.56
N LEU A 17 -1.31 -2.22 -0.70
CA LEU A 17 -1.98 -1.30 0.20
C LEU A 17 -2.43 -0.05 -0.56
N CYS A 18 -1.49 0.61 -1.24
CA CYS A 18 -1.75 1.83 -1.99
C CYS A 18 -0.78 2.01 -3.15
N ARG A 19 -1.20 2.88 -4.08
CA ARG A 19 -0.38 3.36 -5.19
C ARG A 19 -0.38 4.89 -5.17
N THR A 20 0.79 5.48 -5.39
CA THR A 20 0.93 6.94 -5.47
C THR A 20 2.00 7.32 -6.49
N THR A 21 1.74 8.36 -7.26
CA THR A 21 2.72 8.96 -8.18
C THR A 21 3.53 10.07 -7.51
N ASN A 22 3.12 10.50 -6.30
CA ASN A 22 3.74 11.60 -5.61
C ASN A 22 4.78 11.11 -4.58
N HIS A 23 6.03 11.52 -4.74
CA HIS A 23 7.13 11.14 -3.85
C HIS A 23 6.88 11.55 -2.39
N ARG A 24 6.35 12.75 -2.15
CA ARG A 24 6.07 13.26 -0.79
C ARG A 24 5.03 12.41 -0.08
N VAL A 25 3.94 12.08 -0.79
CA VAL A 25 2.89 11.22 -0.25
C VAL A 25 3.43 9.82 0.03
N SER A 26 4.29 9.28 -0.84
CA SER A 26 4.92 7.97 -0.63
C SER A 26 5.81 7.92 0.62
N GLN A 27 6.58 8.99 0.87
CA GLN A 27 7.44 9.09 2.04
C GLN A 27 6.62 9.19 3.31
N ARG A 28 5.60 10.05 3.33
CA ARG A 28 4.72 10.19 4.49
C ARG A 28 3.94 8.90 4.80
N THR A 29 3.51 8.20 3.75
CA THR A 29 2.90 6.86 3.90
C THR A 29 3.86 5.87 4.54
N THR A 30 5.14 5.92 4.13
CA THR A 30 6.19 5.07 4.67
C THR A 30 6.45 5.37 6.15
N GLU A 31 6.57 6.65 6.52
CA GLU A 31 6.75 7.09 7.92
C GLU A 31 5.62 6.60 8.82
N VAL A 32 4.37 6.68 8.36
CA VAL A 32 3.21 6.18 9.10
C VAL A 32 3.27 4.67 9.31
N LEU A 33 3.70 3.90 8.30
CA LEU A 33 3.86 2.45 8.41
C LEU A 33 4.98 2.08 9.38
N VAL A 34 6.11 2.78 9.33
CA VAL A 34 7.23 2.61 10.27
C VAL A 34 6.79 2.92 11.70
N ASN A 35 6.13 4.06 11.93
CA ASN A 35 5.65 4.47 13.25
C ASN A 35 4.66 3.47 13.87
N ASN A 36 3.92 2.72 13.04
CA ASN A 36 2.98 1.69 13.50
C ASN A 36 3.60 0.28 13.57
N ALA A 37 4.92 0.16 13.37
CA ALA A 37 5.67 -1.09 13.29
C ALA A 37 5.02 -2.09 12.31
N ILE A 38 4.64 -1.62 11.12
CA ILE A 38 4.02 -2.44 10.08
C ILE A 38 5.07 -2.77 9.03
N PRO A 39 5.38 -4.06 8.77
CA PRO A 39 6.28 -4.44 7.70
C PRO A 39 5.65 -4.12 6.33
N PHE A 40 6.42 -3.50 5.46
CA PHE A 40 5.99 -3.12 4.11
C PHE A 40 7.13 -3.26 3.09
N THR A 41 6.75 -3.43 1.84
CA THR A 41 7.66 -3.43 0.69
C THR A 41 7.31 -2.26 -0.21
N LYS A 42 8.25 -1.32 -0.36
CA LYS A 42 8.12 -0.16 -1.25
C LYS A 42 8.86 -0.42 -2.56
N HIS A 43 8.19 -0.24 -3.69
CA HIS A 43 8.83 -0.33 -5.00
C HIS A 43 8.29 0.73 -5.96
N TRP A 44 9.18 1.29 -6.78
CA TRP A 44 8.81 2.16 -7.89
C TRP A 44 8.67 1.32 -9.14
N LYS A 45 7.58 1.53 -9.87
CA LYS A 45 7.33 0.89 -11.16
C LYS A 45 7.30 1.93 -12.25
N HIS A 46 8.07 1.69 -13.29
CA HIS A 46 7.98 2.47 -14.52
C HIS A 46 6.59 2.29 -15.16
N VAL A 47 5.98 3.39 -15.58
CA VAL A 47 4.70 3.42 -16.28
C VAL A 47 4.97 3.66 -17.76
N PRO A 48 4.69 2.67 -18.63
CA PRO A 48 4.80 2.84 -20.08
C PRO A 48 3.95 4.01 -20.57
N PHE A 49 4.43 4.74 -21.59
CA PHE A 49 3.79 5.97 -22.09
C PHE A 49 2.28 5.85 -22.30
N PHE A 50 1.83 4.78 -22.95
CA PHE A 50 0.42 4.49 -23.25
C PHE A 50 -0.46 4.22 -22.01
N LYS A 51 0.13 4.05 -20.81
CA LYS A 51 -0.59 3.89 -19.54
C LYS A 51 -0.51 5.13 -18.65
N ARG A 52 0.27 6.15 -19.02
CA ARG A 52 0.51 7.33 -18.17
C ARG A 52 -0.72 8.21 -17.98
N GLU A 53 -1.68 8.18 -18.90
CA GLU A 53 -2.95 8.90 -18.77
C GLU A 53 -3.67 8.55 -17.44
N LYS A 54 -3.67 7.26 -17.07
CA LYS A 54 -4.27 6.77 -15.80
C LYS A 54 -3.53 7.25 -14.55
N TYR A 55 -2.32 7.79 -14.71
CA TYR A 55 -1.44 8.25 -13.65
C TYR A 55 -1.11 9.74 -13.80
N HIS A 56 -1.97 10.51 -14.48
CA HIS A 56 -1.79 11.96 -14.71
C HIS A 56 -0.45 12.31 -15.37
N GLY A 57 0.01 11.49 -16.31
CA GLY A 57 1.25 11.69 -17.04
C GLY A 57 2.52 11.19 -16.31
N ALA A 58 2.40 10.65 -15.10
CA ALA A 58 3.56 10.20 -14.34
C ALA A 58 4.32 9.05 -15.04
N SER A 59 5.64 9.18 -15.12
CA SER A 59 6.55 8.15 -15.65
C SER A 59 6.76 6.98 -14.69
N GLU A 60 6.47 7.18 -13.41
CA GLU A 60 6.68 6.19 -12.36
C GLU A 60 5.54 6.23 -11.33
N VAL A 61 5.24 5.07 -10.75
CA VAL A 61 4.29 4.93 -9.66
C VAL A 61 4.92 4.16 -8.51
N CYS A 62 4.83 4.71 -7.31
CA CYS A 62 5.21 4.03 -6.09
C CYS A 62 4.07 3.10 -5.67
N VAL A 63 4.42 1.83 -5.45
CA VAL A 63 3.50 0.80 -5.01
C VAL A 63 3.99 0.29 -3.66
N ILE A 64 3.13 0.40 -2.66
CA ILE A 64 3.42 -0.07 -1.31
C ILE A 64 2.62 -1.34 -1.08
N ARG A 65 3.34 -2.41 -0.73
CA ARG A 65 2.78 -3.73 -0.41
C ARG A 65 2.96 -4.03 1.06
N ILE A 66 2.03 -4.77 1.63
CA ILE A 66 2.06 -5.22 3.02
C ILE A 66 1.51 -6.64 3.09
N ASN A 67 1.84 -7.35 4.16
CA ASN A 67 1.22 -8.63 4.44
C ASN A 67 -0.30 -8.46 4.67
N ARG A 68 -1.11 -9.38 4.15
CA ARG A 68 -2.59 -9.34 4.27
C ARG A 68 -3.06 -9.24 5.73
N ASN A 69 -2.36 -9.87 6.67
CA ASN A 69 -2.72 -9.88 8.10
C ASN A 69 -2.61 -8.48 8.73
N THR A 70 -1.71 -7.63 8.22
CA THR A 70 -1.53 -6.27 8.72
C THR A 70 -2.36 -5.24 7.95
N TYR A 71 -3.12 -5.66 6.92
CA TYR A 71 -3.91 -4.75 6.08
C TYR A 71 -4.92 -3.92 6.87
N SER A 72 -5.67 -4.53 7.79
CA SER A 72 -6.63 -3.80 8.63
C SER A 72 -5.94 -2.76 9.51
N LYS A 73 -4.75 -3.07 10.06
CA LYS A 73 -3.95 -2.15 10.87
C LYS A 73 -3.40 -1.01 10.02
N ALA A 74 -2.83 -1.33 8.86
CA ALA A 74 -2.30 -0.36 7.91
C ALA A 74 -3.39 0.57 7.39
N ARG A 75 -4.56 0.04 7.03
CA ARG A 75 -5.71 0.84 6.56
C ARG A 75 -6.19 1.81 7.63
N ARG A 76 -6.17 1.42 8.91
CA ARG A 76 -6.47 2.33 10.03
C ARG A 76 -5.41 3.40 10.18
N ALA A 77 -4.13 3.04 10.12
CA ALA A 77 -3.03 4.01 10.17
C ALA A 77 -3.10 5.04 9.01
N LEU A 78 -3.42 4.59 7.80
CA LEU A 78 -3.62 5.48 6.65
C LEU A 78 -4.86 6.37 6.78
N ARG A 79 -5.89 5.96 7.52
CA ARG A 79 -7.06 6.82 7.80
C ARG A 79 -6.72 8.00 8.71
N LEU A 80 -5.69 7.86 9.54
CA LEU A 80 -5.19 8.92 10.43
C LEU A 80 -4.25 9.90 9.70
N MET A 81 -3.84 9.61 8.47
CA MET A 81 -3.13 10.58 7.64
C MET A 81 -4.01 11.76 7.26
N GLU A 82 -3.39 12.94 7.08
CA GLU A 82 -4.08 14.15 6.62
C GLU A 82 -4.92 13.86 5.36
N GLU A 83 -6.14 14.40 5.34
CA GLU A 83 -7.12 14.14 4.28
C GLU A 83 -6.61 14.53 2.88
N ARG A 84 -5.70 15.52 2.83
CA ARG A 84 -5.01 15.97 1.61
C ARG A 84 -4.12 14.89 0.99
N ASP A 85 -3.40 14.14 1.83
CA ASP A 85 -2.54 13.05 1.38
C ASP A 85 -3.37 11.79 1.09
N ARG A 86 -4.42 11.55 1.87
CA ARG A 86 -5.36 10.45 1.64
C ARG A 86 -6.08 10.55 0.30
N LYS A 87 -6.53 11.75 -0.11
CA LYS A 87 -7.17 11.97 -1.43
C LYS A 87 -6.23 11.70 -2.61
N ARG A 88 -4.92 11.70 -2.38
CA ARG A 88 -3.88 11.43 -3.39
C ARG A 88 -3.38 9.98 -3.36
N LEU A 89 -3.88 9.16 -2.43
CA LEU A 89 -3.60 7.73 -2.36
C LEU A 89 -4.69 6.94 -3.07
N LEU A 90 -4.31 6.17 -4.10
CA LEU A 90 -5.18 5.12 -4.62
C LEU A 90 -5.07 3.91 -3.69
N VAL A 91 -5.86 3.90 -2.62
CA VAL A 91 -5.95 2.78 -1.68
C VAL A 91 -6.70 1.65 -2.36
N ASN A 92 -6.08 0.47 -2.42
CA ASN A 92 -6.71 -0.70 -3.01
C ASN A 92 -7.80 -1.19 -2.06
N VAL A 93 -9.06 -1.20 -2.50
CA VAL A 93 -10.16 -1.84 -1.78
C VAL A 93 -10.14 -3.32 -2.16
N ILE A 94 -9.82 -4.18 -1.18
CA ILE A 94 -9.91 -5.64 -1.28
C ILE A 94 -11.29 -6.06 -0.78
#